data_AF-A0A0N4VCK0-F1
#
_entry.id   AF-A0A0N4VCK0-F1
#
_cell.length_a   1.000
_cell.length_b   1.000
_cell.length_c   1.000
_cell.angle_alpha   90.00
_cell.angle_beta   90.00
_cell.angle_gamma   90.00
#
_symmetry.space_group_name_H-M   'P 1'
#
loop_
_entity.id
_entity.type
_entity.pdbx_description
1 polymer ?
#
loop_
_entity_poly.entity_id
_entity_poly.type
_entity_poly.pdbx_seq_one_letter_code
_entity_poly.pdbx_strand_id
1 'polypeptide(L)'
;MKTLFLLCLVVALALCETPPFLAGASKEAVAEWETLAAGFADLSENEIVTKVNAYVAKHGEIKDAFEKFKAQVIADQSKAEEEHKVAIAKLSKEAQEADKKLLAISSDKSLKQKEKDVKIQEIFSSLPKAVVDELDKANA
;
A
#
# COMPACT_ATOMS: atom_id res chain seq x y z
N MET A 1 0.20 16.28 5.37
CA MET A 1 -0.27 14.95 4.91
C MET A 1 0.97 14.18 4.46
N LYS A 2 1.43 13.20 5.23
CA LYS A 2 2.73 12.52 4.99
C LYS A 2 2.69 11.01 5.28
N THR A 3 1.50 10.44 5.43
CA THR A 3 1.33 9.09 6.00
C THR A 3 0.75 8.03 5.07
N LEU A 4 0.08 8.38 3.97
CA LEU A 4 -0.43 7.37 3.03
C LEU A 4 0.65 6.67 2.19
N PHE A 5 1.81 7.31 2.02
CA PHE A 5 2.85 7.08 1.00
C PHE A 5 3.51 5.69 0.89
N LEU A 6 3.12 4.70 1.71
CA LEU A 6 3.82 3.41 1.82
C LEU A 6 2.93 2.17 1.64
N LEU A 7 1.60 2.31 1.74
CA LEU A 7 0.68 1.21 1.49
C LEU A 7 0.79 0.72 0.03
N CYS A 8 0.87 1.65 -0.93
CA CYS A 8 1.01 1.32 -2.36
C CYS A 8 2.35 0.70 -2.72
N LEU A 9 3.45 1.10 -2.07
CA LEU A 9 4.75 0.49 -2.32
C LEU A 9 4.74 -0.99 -1.89
N VAL A 10 4.21 -1.29 -0.70
CA VAL A 10 4.13 -2.67 -0.21
C VAL A 10 3.21 -3.53 -1.08
N VAL A 11 2.02 -3.02 -1.44
CA VAL A 11 1.09 -3.73 -2.34
C VAL A 11 1.70 -3.93 -3.74
N ALA A 12 2.35 -2.91 -4.30
CA ALA A 12 3.03 -3.03 -5.59
C ALA A 12 4.19 -4.04 -5.56
N LEU A 13 4.92 -4.11 -4.45
CA LEU A 13 5.98 -5.10 -4.25
C LEU A 13 5.43 -6.52 -4.00
N ALA A 14 4.26 -6.64 -3.36
CA ALA A 14 3.63 -7.93 -3.05
C ALA A 14 2.87 -8.54 -4.24
N LEU A 15 2.37 -7.72 -5.17
CA LEU A 15 1.63 -8.17 -6.36
C LEU A 15 2.51 -8.36 -7.61
N CYS A 16 3.78 -7.96 -7.56
CA CYS A 16 4.70 -8.04 -8.68
C CYS A 16 5.72 -9.16 -8.47
N GLU A 17 5.69 -10.21 -9.32
CA GLU A 17 6.67 -11.31 -9.27
C GLU A 17 8.12 -10.80 -9.40
N THR A 18 8.36 -9.68 -10.09
CA THR A 18 9.67 -9.01 -10.12
C THR A 18 9.51 -7.50 -10.31
N PRO A 19 9.84 -6.68 -9.30
CA PRO A 19 9.72 -5.24 -9.40
C PRO A 19 10.59 -4.62 -10.52
N PRO A 20 10.13 -3.53 -11.16
CA PRO A 20 10.88 -2.85 -12.23
C PRO A 20 12.30 -2.41 -11.86
N PHE A 21 12.57 -2.13 -10.58
CA PHE A 21 13.91 -1.72 -10.14
C PHE A 21 14.93 -2.86 -10.14
N LEU A 22 14.49 -4.12 -10.28
CA LEU A 22 15.35 -5.29 -10.47
C LEU A 22 15.62 -5.61 -11.94
N ALA A 23 15.10 -4.81 -12.87
CA ALA A 23 15.38 -5.00 -14.29
C ALA A 23 16.89 -4.89 -14.55
N GLY A 24 17.49 -6.00 -15.03
CA GLY A 24 18.93 -6.09 -15.27
C GLY A 24 19.79 -6.36 -14.04
N ALA A 25 19.19 -6.60 -12.87
CA ALA A 25 19.91 -7.04 -11.68
C ALA A 25 20.50 -8.45 -11.86
N SER A 26 21.45 -8.81 -10.99
CA SER A 26 22.03 -10.15 -11.00
C SER A 26 21.00 -11.21 -10.63
N LYS A 27 21.20 -12.45 -11.08
CA LYS A 27 20.33 -13.59 -10.69
C LYS A 27 20.30 -13.80 -9.18
N GLU A 28 21.41 -13.53 -8.50
CA GLU A 28 21.52 -13.58 -7.04
C GLU A 28 20.63 -12.53 -6.37
N ALA A 29 20.68 -11.29 -6.85
CA ALA A 29 19.82 -10.21 -6.34
C ALA A 29 18.33 -10.53 -6.54
N VAL A 30 17.95 -11.09 -7.70
CA VAL A 30 16.56 -11.48 -7.98
C VAL A 30 16.11 -12.62 -7.07
N ALA A 31 16.92 -13.68 -6.90
CA ALA A 31 16.56 -14.80 -6.02
C ALA A 31 16.44 -14.40 -4.54
N GLU A 32 17.32 -13.49 -4.08
CA GLU A 32 17.23 -12.94 -2.72
C GLU A 32 15.97 -12.08 -2.55
N TRP A 33 15.58 -11.32 -3.57
CA TRP A 33 14.32 -10.59 -3.57
C TRP A 33 13.11 -11.51 -3.48
N GLU A 34 13.04 -12.56 -4.30
CA GLU A 34 11.93 -13.52 -4.28
C GLU A 34 11.76 -14.18 -2.90
N THR A 35 12.88 -14.57 -2.28
CA THR A 35 12.89 -15.13 -0.93
C THR A 35 12.40 -14.11 0.11
N LEU A 36 12.82 -12.85 -0.03
CA LEU A 36 12.40 -11.77 0.85
C LEU A 36 10.90 -11.47 0.69
N ALA A 37 10.42 -11.38 -0.55
CA ALA A 37 9.04 -11.04 -0.90
C ALA A 37 8.04 -12.13 -0.48
N ALA A 38 8.42 -13.40 -0.54
CA ALA A 38 7.61 -14.52 -0.06
C ALA A 38 7.22 -14.39 1.43
N GLY A 39 8.03 -13.68 2.23
CA GLY A 39 7.77 -13.44 3.65
C GLY A 39 6.94 -12.18 3.96
N PHE A 40 6.58 -11.37 2.97
CA PHE A 40 5.92 -10.08 3.22
C PHE A 40 4.53 -10.21 3.84
N ALA A 41 3.80 -11.29 3.56
CA ALA A 41 2.43 -11.48 4.03
C ALA A 41 2.29 -11.48 5.57
N ASP A 42 3.34 -11.84 6.31
CA ASP A 42 3.33 -11.94 7.78
C ASP A 42 3.89 -10.71 8.50
N LEU A 43 4.32 -9.70 7.74
CA LEU A 43 5.00 -8.51 8.22
C LEU A 43 4.08 -7.28 8.15
N SER A 44 4.32 -6.34 9.06
CA SER A 44 3.81 -4.98 8.96
C SER A 44 4.56 -4.20 7.87
N GLU A 45 3.97 -3.10 7.41
CA GLU A 45 4.60 -2.24 6.40
C GLU A 45 5.95 -1.69 6.88
N ASN A 46 6.05 -1.30 8.15
CA ASN A 46 7.31 -0.82 8.72
C ASN A 46 8.42 -1.89 8.65
N GLU A 47 8.06 -3.16 8.87
CA GLU A 47 9.00 -4.29 8.78
C GLU A 47 9.41 -4.54 7.33
N ILE A 48 8.47 -4.53 6.38
CA ILE A 48 8.75 -4.70 4.95
C ILE A 48 9.69 -3.61 4.47
N VAL A 49 9.40 -2.35 4.79
CA VAL A 49 10.22 -1.19 4.41
C VAL A 49 11.62 -1.29 4.97
N THR A 50 11.75 -1.71 6.23
CA THR A 50 13.05 -1.94 6.86
C THR A 50 13.85 -3.01 6.11
N LYS A 51 13.22 -4.14 5.78
CA LYS A 51 13.90 -5.23 5.07
C LYS A 51 14.26 -4.86 3.63
N VAL A 52 13.37 -4.18 2.91
CA VAL A 52 13.61 -3.72 1.54
C VAL A 52 14.75 -2.70 1.52
N ASN A 53 14.78 -1.74 2.45
CA ASN A 53 15.90 -0.79 2.54
C ASN A 53 17.22 -1.49 2.85
N ALA A 54 17.22 -2.51 3.72
CA ALA A 54 18.42 -3.31 4.00
C ALA A 54 18.89 -4.10 2.77
N TYR A 55 17.95 -4.68 2.01
CA TYR A 55 18.24 -5.37 0.75
C TYR A 55 18.85 -4.42 -0.29
N VAL A 56 18.25 -3.23 -0.51
CA VAL A 56 18.78 -2.24 -1.46
C VAL A 56 20.14 -1.70 -1.01
N ALA A 57 20.37 -1.56 0.30
CA ALA A 57 21.68 -1.17 0.81
C ALA A 57 22.77 -2.22 0.54
N LYS A 58 22.41 -3.51 0.49
CA LYS A 58 23.30 -4.62 0.14
C LYS A 58 23.57 -4.66 -1.38
N HIS A 59 22.58 -4.31 -2.20
CA HIS A 59 22.66 -4.29 -3.65
C HIS A 59 22.78 -2.87 -4.20
N GLY A 60 23.97 -2.28 -4.11
CA GLY A 60 24.22 -0.91 -4.57
C GLY A 60 23.87 -0.67 -6.04
N GLU A 61 23.93 -1.71 -6.88
CA GLU A 61 23.65 -1.69 -8.31
C GLU A 61 22.18 -1.36 -8.65
N ILE A 62 21.23 -1.65 -7.75
CA ILE A 62 19.79 -1.37 -7.95
C ILE A 62 19.32 -0.09 -7.26
N LYS A 63 20.19 0.59 -6.50
CA LYS A 63 19.79 1.71 -5.63
C LYS A 63 19.13 2.86 -6.39
N ASP A 64 19.71 3.29 -7.51
CA ASP A 64 19.15 4.40 -8.29
C ASP A 64 17.83 4.01 -8.96
N ALA A 65 17.70 2.76 -9.41
CA ALA A 65 16.46 2.23 -9.97
C ALA A 65 15.37 2.15 -8.90
N PHE A 66 15.74 1.76 -7.68
CA PHE A 66 14.82 1.69 -6.54
C PHE A 66 14.32 3.07 -6.11
N GLU A 67 15.18 4.08 -6.04
CA GLU A 67 14.74 5.44 -5.71
C GLU A 67 13.82 6.04 -6.78
N LYS A 68 14.09 5.77 -8.07
CA LYS A 68 13.17 6.14 -9.16
C LYS A 68 11.82 5.44 -9.03
N PHE A 69 11.84 4.13 -8.75
CA PHE A 69 10.63 3.36 -8.53
C PHE A 69 9.80 3.90 -7.37
N LYS A 70 10.44 4.22 -6.22
CA LYS A 70 9.78 4.88 -5.09
C LYS A 70 9.14 6.20 -5.49
N ALA A 71 9.85 7.05 -6.22
CA ALA A 71 9.33 8.34 -6.68
C ALA A 71 8.10 8.17 -7.60
N GLN A 72 8.13 7.18 -8.49
CA GLN A 72 7.01 6.86 -9.38
C GLN A 72 5.79 6.40 -8.58
N VAL A 73 5.96 5.44 -7.66
CA VAL A 73 4.87 4.95 -6.80
C VAL A 73 4.25 6.09 -5.99
N ILE A 74 5.06 7.01 -5.47
CA ILE A 74 4.58 8.21 -4.74
C ILE A 74 3.75 9.12 -5.65
N ALA A 75 4.18 9.33 -6.89
CA ALA A 75 3.46 10.16 -7.85
C ALA A 75 2.11 9.54 -8.23
N ASP A 76 2.09 8.25 -8.56
CA ASP A 76 0.87 7.52 -8.92
C ASP A 76 -0.12 7.49 -7.75
N GLN A 77 0.38 7.27 -6.54
CA GLN A 77 -0.43 7.31 -5.34
C GLN A 77 -1.03 8.70 -5.09
N SER A 78 -0.24 9.78 -5.24
CA SER A 78 -0.75 11.13 -5.02
C SER A 78 -1.90 11.46 -5.98
N LYS A 79 -1.79 10.99 -7.22
CA LYS A 79 -2.86 11.12 -8.22
C LYS A 79 -4.11 10.32 -7.81
N ALA A 80 -3.93 9.06 -7.41
CA ALA A 80 -5.05 8.23 -6.95
C ALA A 80 -5.75 8.83 -5.71
N GLU A 81 -5.00 9.43 -4.77
CA GLU A 81 -5.56 10.11 -3.60
C GLU A 81 -6.39 11.35 -3.98
N GLU A 82 -5.97 12.10 -5.00
CA GLU A 82 -6.74 13.24 -5.49
C GLU A 82 -8.06 12.79 -6.13
N GLU A 83 -8.02 11.75 -6.96
CA GLU A 83 -9.21 11.14 -7.55
C GLU A 83 -10.16 10.59 -6.47
N HIS A 84 -9.61 9.90 -5.47
CA HIS A 84 -10.37 9.40 -4.31
C HIS A 84 -11.05 10.52 -3.54
N LYS A 85 -10.34 11.61 -3.23
CA LYS A 85 -10.92 12.77 -2.52
C LYS A 85 -12.09 13.38 -3.29
N VAL A 86 -11.99 13.46 -4.61
CA VAL A 86 -13.07 13.98 -5.46
C VAL A 86 -14.27 13.04 -5.49
N ALA A 87 -14.05 11.72 -5.49
CA ALA A 87 -15.11 10.73 -5.40
C ALA A 87 -15.84 10.78 -4.04
N ILE A 88 -15.08 10.77 -2.94
CA ILE A 88 -15.62 10.81 -1.57
C ILE A 88 -16.37 12.12 -1.27
N ALA A 89 -15.92 13.25 -1.81
CA ALA A 89 -16.59 14.54 -1.60
C ALA A 89 -18.04 14.58 -2.11
N LYS A 90 -18.43 13.65 -3.01
CA LYS A 90 -19.79 13.54 -3.55
C LYS A 90 -20.70 12.62 -2.72
N LEU A 91 -20.15 11.91 -1.74
CA LEU A 91 -20.90 10.96 -0.91
C LEU A 91 -21.61 11.63 0.27
N SER A 92 -22.49 10.88 0.92
CA SER A 92 -23.12 11.29 2.18
C SER A 92 -22.08 11.54 3.29
N LYS A 93 -22.45 12.36 4.29
CA LYS A 93 -21.55 12.65 5.44
C LYS A 93 -21.13 11.37 6.18
N GLU A 94 -22.05 10.43 6.29
CA GLU A 94 -21.82 9.13 6.93
C GLU A 94 -20.80 8.30 6.14
N ALA A 95 -20.90 8.28 4.81
CA ALA A 95 -19.91 7.65 3.94
C ALA A 95 -18.55 8.33 4.02
N GLN A 96 -18.49 9.67 4.06
CA GLN A 96 -17.23 10.40 4.21
C GLN A 96 -16.54 10.09 5.57
N GLU A 97 -17.30 9.98 6.65
CA GLU A 97 -16.75 9.61 7.96
C GLU A 97 -16.28 8.15 8.00
N ALA A 98 -17.04 7.24 7.37
CA ALA A 98 -16.66 5.85 7.22
C ALA A 98 -15.35 5.71 6.43
N ASP A 99 -15.24 6.40 5.28
CA ASP A 99 -14.02 6.44 4.47
C ASP A 99 -12.83 6.94 5.28
N LYS A 100 -12.99 8.02 6.06
CA LYS A 100 -11.92 8.54 6.92
C LYS A 100 -11.42 7.51 7.93
N LYS A 101 -12.31 6.67 8.49
CA LYS A 101 -11.92 5.58 9.40
C LYS A 101 -11.19 4.45 8.67
N LEU A 102 -11.68 4.06 7.50
CA LEU A 102 -11.04 3.07 6.63
C LEU A 102 -9.63 3.54 6.23
N LEU A 103 -9.50 4.81 5.85
CA LEU A 103 -8.24 5.45 5.49
C LEU A 103 -7.24 5.49 6.66
N ALA A 104 -7.73 5.70 7.88
CA ALA A 104 -6.89 5.70 9.07
C ALA A 104 -6.32 4.30 9.36
N ILE A 105 -7.12 3.25 9.19
CA ILE A 105 -6.68 1.85 9.36
C ILE A 105 -5.69 1.47 8.25
N SER A 106 -6.03 1.77 7.00
CA SER A 106 -5.15 1.46 5.87
C SER A 106 -3.81 2.18 6.03
N SER A 107 -3.79 3.45 6.44
CA SER A 107 -2.56 4.22 6.63
C SER A 107 -1.74 3.85 7.86
N ASP A 108 -2.24 2.97 8.74
CA ASP A 108 -1.49 2.55 9.92
C ASP A 108 -0.42 1.51 9.55
N LYS A 109 0.84 1.94 9.59
CA LYS A 109 2.00 1.14 9.19
C LYS A 109 2.45 0.14 10.25
N SER A 110 1.90 0.24 11.46
CA SER A 110 2.19 -0.66 12.58
C SER A 110 1.32 -1.90 12.57
N LEU A 111 0.15 -1.83 11.92
CA LEU A 111 -0.76 -2.96 11.78
C LEU A 111 -0.29 -3.90 10.67
N LYS A 112 -0.41 -5.21 10.92
CA LYS A 112 -0.30 -6.24 9.90
C LYS A 112 -1.54 -6.26 9.02
N GLN A 113 -1.42 -6.81 7.81
CA GLN A 113 -2.54 -6.89 6.87
C GLN A 113 -3.78 -7.57 7.49
N LYS A 114 -3.61 -8.69 8.18
CA LYS A 114 -4.70 -9.40 8.87
C LYS A 114 -5.40 -8.53 9.92
N GLU A 115 -4.67 -7.68 10.62
CA GLU A 115 -5.25 -6.77 11.62
C GLU A 115 -6.03 -5.64 10.97
N LYS A 116 -5.54 -5.14 9.82
CA LYS A 116 -6.27 -4.18 8.99
C LYS A 116 -7.57 -4.78 8.47
N ASP A 117 -7.52 -6.00 7.93
CA ASP A 117 -8.69 -6.69 7.37
C ASP A 117 -9.79 -6.87 8.42
N VAL A 118 -9.44 -7.29 9.65
CA VAL A 118 -10.39 -7.42 10.77
C VAL A 118 -11.04 -6.08 11.10
N LYS A 119 -10.25 -5.01 11.26
CA LYS A 119 -10.77 -3.68 11.60
C LYS A 119 -11.63 -3.09 10.47
N ILE A 120 -11.28 -3.35 9.22
CA ILE A 120 -12.07 -2.95 8.04
C ILE A 120 -13.41 -3.69 8.03
N GLN A 121 -13.41 -5.00 8.27
CA GLN A 121 -14.65 -5.79 8.36
C GLN A 121 -15.56 -5.31 9.51
N GLU A 122 -14.99 -4.96 10.67
CA GLU A 122 -15.75 -4.38 11.79
C GLU A 122 -16.44 -3.08 11.38
N ILE A 123 -15.76 -2.21 10.64
CA ILE A 123 -16.37 -0.99 10.11
C ILE A 123 -17.52 -1.34 9.17
N PHE A 124 -17.28 -2.15 8.13
CA PHE A 124 -18.33 -2.50 7.17
C PHE A 124 -19.54 -3.17 7.81
N SER A 125 -19.33 -4.03 8.81
CA SER A 125 -20.41 -4.69 9.55
C SER A 125 -21.25 -3.72 10.39
N SER A 126 -20.69 -2.56 10.76
CA SER A 126 -21.39 -1.53 11.53
C SER A 126 -22.12 -0.49 10.66
N LEU A 127 -21.84 -0.45 9.36
CA LEU A 127 -22.38 0.56 8.46
C LEU A 127 -23.76 0.15 7.90
N PRO A 128 -24.67 1.11 7.68
CA PRO A 128 -25.88 0.86 6.92
C PRO A 128 -25.54 0.43 5.49
N LYS A 129 -26.34 -0.50 4.92
CA LYS A 129 -26.13 -0.99 3.55
C LYS A 129 -26.03 0.14 2.51
N ALA A 130 -26.82 1.20 2.65
CA ALA A 130 -26.77 2.34 1.74
C ALA A 130 -25.40 3.03 1.73
N VAL A 131 -24.76 3.15 2.90
CA VAL A 131 -23.41 3.74 3.04
C VAL A 131 -22.36 2.83 2.42
N VAL A 132 -22.49 1.51 2.59
CA VAL A 132 -21.61 0.52 1.94
C VAL A 132 -21.72 0.63 0.41
N ASP A 133 -22.94 0.65 -0.13
CA ASP A 133 -23.16 0.77 -1.58
C ASP A 133 -22.64 2.11 -2.14
N GLU A 134 -22.62 3.19 -1.35
CA GLU A 134 -22.01 4.47 -1.71
C GLU A 134 -20.47 4.38 -1.77
N LEU A 135 -19.85 3.76 -0.77
CA LEU A 135 -18.40 3.56 -0.72
C LEU A 135 -17.91 2.65 -1.84
N ASP A 136 -18.64 1.56 -2.13
CA ASP A 136 -18.29 0.64 -3.21
C ASP A 136 -18.29 1.34 -4.57
N LYS A 137 -19.26 2.23 -4.84
CA LYS A 137 -19.32 3.01 -6.09
C LYS A 137 -18.21 4.05 -6.21
N ALA A 138 -17.69 4.55 -5.11
CA ALA A 138 -16.58 5.51 -5.12
C ALA A 138 -15.22 4.83 -5.33
N ASN A 139 -15.13 3.53 -5.05
CA ASN A 139 -13.92 2.72 -5.15
C ASN A 139 -13.88 1.78 -6.37
N ALA A 140 -14.96 1.74 -7.17
CA ALA A 140 -15.09 0.95 -8.39
C ALA A 140 -14.64 1.71 -9.64
#